data_AF-A0A970N5H5-F1
#
_entry.id   AF-A0A970N5H5-F1
#
_cell.length_a   1.000
_cell.length_b   1.000
_cell.length_c   1.000
_cell.angle_alpha   90.00
_cell.angle_beta   90.00
_cell.angle_gamma   90.00
#
_symmetry.space_group_name_H-M   'P 1'
#
loop_
_entity.id
_entity.type
_entity.pdbx_description
1 polymer ?
#
loop_
_entity_poly.entity_id
_entity_poly.type
_entity_poly.pdbx_seq_one_letter_code
_entity_poly.pdbx_strand_id
1 'polypeptide(L)'
;AKTPSLKNITTEFIQNAPLIDDLFDDDIWGGVNQIHLLSNGLLGVLGHVAMMSEKTIRHYYAMTFCFDPFSLKRSDMKIIAEKDDFGESEYKREDLKDVLFSGGLIRHKNKTASLYTGVNDCEGHVALIKDPFLEYEEE
;
A
#
# COMPACT_ATOMS: atom_id res chain seq x y z
N ALA A 1 -9.20 14.94 3.86
CA ALA A 1 -10.22 15.95 3.48
C ALA A 1 -10.88 15.53 2.17
N LYS A 2 -12.07 16.04 1.84
CA LYS A 2 -12.74 15.75 0.56
C LYS A 2 -12.97 17.03 -0.23
N THR A 3 -12.84 16.98 -1.55
CA THR A 3 -13.13 18.12 -2.44
C THR A 3 -13.86 17.62 -3.70
N PRO A 4 -14.84 18.39 -4.23
CA PRO A 4 -15.56 18.02 -5.45
C PRO A 4 -14.74 18.25 -6.73
N SER A 5 -13.53 18.83 -6.64
CA SER A 5 -12.71 19.17 -7.81
C SER A 5 -11.22 19.13 -7.49
N LEU A 6 -10.44 18.66 -8.47
CA LEU A 6 -8.98 18.67 -8.45
C LEU A 6 -8.41 20.08 -8.31
N LYS A 7 -9.12 21.11 -8.80
CA LYS A 7 -8.67 22.51 -8.72
C LYS A 7 -8.54 23.04 -7.28
N ASN A 8 -9.21 22.40 -6.33
CA ASN A 8 -9.15 22.80 -4.93
C ASN A 8 -8.04 22.06 -4.16
N ILE A 9 -7.30 21.15 -4.80
CA ILE A 9 -6.17 20.45 -4.17
C ILE A 9 -4.97 21.40 -4.17
N THR A 10 -4.83 22.13 -3.07
CA THR A 10 -3.71 23.03 -2.79
C THR A 10 -2.81 22.45 -1.69
N THR A 11 -1.65 23.07 -1.48
CA THR A 11 -0.77 22.72 -0.34
C THR A 11 -1.51 22.86 0.99
N GLU A 12 -2.28 23.93 1.17
CA GLU A 12 -3.11 24.16 2.36
C GLU A 12 -4.18 23.09 2.52
N PHE A 13 -4.85 22.68 1.43
CA PHE A 13 -5.85 21.61 1.47
C PHE A 13 -5.24 20.28 1.94
N ILE A 14 -4.04 19.94 1.45
CA ILE A 14 -3.32 18.72 1.84
C ILE A 14 -2.87 18.80 3.31
N GLN A 15 -2.29 19.93 3.73
CA GLN A 15 -1.84 20.14 5.10
C GLN A 15 -2.97 20.09 6.13
N ASN A 16 -4.17 20.54 5.76
CA ASN A 16 -5.36 20.52 6.60
C ASN A 16 -6.16 19.21 6.49
N ALA A 17 -5.62 18.16 5.86
CA ALA A 17 -6.28 16.86 5.84
C ALA A 17 -6.39 16.30 7.27
N PRO A 18 -7.55 15.76 7.68
CA PRO A 18 -7.68 15.09 8.96
C PRO A 18 -6.70 13.93 9.06
N LEU A 19 -6.10 13.79 10.25
CA LEU A 19 -5.28 12.63 10.57
C LEU A 19 -6.18 11.39 10.63
N ILE A 20 -5.66 10.29 10.09
CA ILE A 20 -6.19 8.96 10.36
C ILE A 20 -5.28 8.44 11.47
N ASP A 21 -5.79 8.50 12.70
CA ASP A 21 -5.10 7.96 13.86
C ASP A 21 -4.98 6.43 13.70
N ASP A 22 -4.06 5.79 14.42
CA ASP A 22 -3.85 4.33 14.46
C ASP A 22 -3.20 3.65 13.24
N LEU A 23 -2.74 4.37 12.22
CA LEU A 23 -2.17 3.72 11.02
C LEU A 23 -0.80 3.07 11.26
N PHE A 24 0.09 3.75 11.97
CA PHE A 24 1.48 3.32 12.21
C PHE A 24 1.91 3.66 13.65
N ASP A 25 2.74 2.79 14.21
CA ASP A 25 3.45 3.04 15.48
C ASP A 25 4.70 3.91 15.25
N ASP A 26 5.34 4.38 16.32
CA ASP A 26 6.46 5.36 16.27
C ASP A 26 7.66 4.92 15.40
N ASP A 27 7.95 3.61 15.32
CA ASP A 27 9.07 3.04 14.56
C ASP A 27 8.67 2.53 13.16
N ILE A 28 7.39 2.68 12.80
CA ILE A 28 6.81 2.20 11.56
C ILE A 28 6.39 3.41 10.72
N TRP A 29 6.62 3.33 9.41
CA TRP A 29 6.12 4.34 8.48
C TRP A 29 5.55 3.67 7.24
N GLY A 30 4.81 4.43 6.44
CA GLY A 30 4.26 3.91 5.21
C GLY A 30 3.35 4.92 4.53
N GLY A 31 2.58 4.43 3.59
CA GLY A 31 1.64 5.26 2.87
C GLY A 31 0.89 4.52 1.78
N VAL A 32 -0.07 5.23 1.21
CA VAL A 32 -0.88 4.75 0.10
C VAL A 32 -0.12 4.87 -1.21
N ASN A 33 -0.15 3.81 -2.02
CA ASN A 33 0.37 3.78 -3.38
C ASN A 33 -0.75 3.84 -4.41
N GLN A 34 -1.85 3.09 -4.19
CA GLN A 34 -3.00 3.08 -5.08
C GLN A 34 -4.30 2.88 -4.28
N ILE A 35 -5.37 3.53 -4.73
CA ILE A 35 -6.73 3.38 -4.17
C ILE A 35 -7.63 2.74 -5.22
N HIS A 36 -8.40 1.74 -4.80
CA HIS A 36 -9.49 1.13 -5.55
C HIS A 36 -10.83 1.53 -4.93
N LEU A 37 -11.76 2.02 -5.74
CA LEU A 37 -13.16 2.14 -5.32
C LEU A 37 -13.80 0.75 -5.36
N LEU A 38 -14.30 0.28 -4.22
CA LEU A 38 -14.96 -1.01 -4.09
C LEU A 38 -16.47 -0.89 -4.38
N SER A 39 -17.11 -2.03 -4.68
CA SER A 39 -18.52 -2.13 -5.08
C SER A 39 -19.50 -1.60 -4.03
N ASN A 40 -19.13 -1.67 -2.75
CA ASN A 40 -19.89 -1.16 -1.61
C ASN A 40 -19.58 0.30 -1.26
N GLY A 41 -18.75 0.99 -2.06
CA GLY A 41 -18.36 2.38 -1.85
C GLY A 41 -17.22 2.59 -0.84
N LEU A 42 -16.68 1.52 -0.26
CA LEU A 42 -15.44 1.57 0.51
C LEU A 42 -14.23 1.73 -0.43
N LEU A 43 -13.09 2.09 0.15
CA LEU A 43 -11.83 2.27 -0.56
C LEU A 43 -10.86 1.14 -0.20
N GLY A 44 -10.52 0.31 -1.19
CA GLY A 44 -9.43 -0.66 -1.08
C GLY A 44 -8.10 0.06 -1.24
N VAL A 45 -7.29 0.06 -0.18
CA VAL A 45 -6.01 0.76 -0.15
C VAL A 45 -4.89 -0.24 -0.39
N LEU A 46 -4.11 -0.05 -1.45
CA LEU A 46 -2.81 -0.66 -1.64
C LEU A 46 -1.75 0.35 -1.21
N GLY A 47 -0.82 -0.09 -0.37
CA GLY A 47 0.25 0.75 0.11
C GLY A 47 1.55 0.00 0.35
N HIS A 48 2.43 0.66 1.08
CA HIS A 48 3.60 0.06 1.69
C HIS A 48 3.60 0.37 3.18
N VAL A 49 4.14 -0.55 3.95
CA VAL A 49 4.52 -0.36 5.35
C VAL A 49 5.98 -0.73 5.52
N ALA A 50 6.68 -0.01 6.37
CA ALA A 50 8.11 -0.10 6.48
C ALA A 50 8.60 0.15 7.89
N MET A 51 9.75 -0.44 8.18
CA MET A 51 10.49 -0.27 9.43
C MET A 51 11.99 -0.33 9.16
N MET A 52 12.80 0.07 10.14
CA MET A 52 14.26 0.00 10.06
C MET A 52 14.81 -0.96 11.11
N SER A 53 15.58 -1.97 10.69
CA SER A 53 16.37 -2.78 11.63
C SER A 53 17.79 -2.23 11.74
N GLU A 54 18.40 -2.43 12.92
CA GLU A 54 19.80 -2.11 13.20
C GLU A 54 20.22 -0.67 12.81
N LYS A 55 19.24 0.24 12.78
CA LYS A 55 19.36 1.65 12.32
C LYS A 55 19.94 1.82 10.91
N THR A 56 19.96 0.77 10.08
CA THR A 56 20.61 0.83 8.76
C THR A 56 19.84 0.09 7.67
N ILE A 57 19.22 -1.06 7.93
CA ILE A 57 18.51 -1.81 6.89
C ILE A 57 17.03 -1.44 6.91
N ARG A 58 16.52 -1.10 5.73
CA ARG A 58 15.11 -0.78 5.52
C ARG A 58 14.36 -2.03 5.10
N HIS A 59 13.25 -2.27 5.77
CA HIS A 59 12.30 -3.33 5.43
C HIS A 59 11.04 -2.67 4.90
N TYR A 60 10.66 -2.95 3.66
CA TYR A 60 9.42 -2.46 3.08
C TYR A 60 8.58 -3.64 2.59
N TYR A 61 7.30 -3.61 2.95
CA TYR A 61 6.32 -4.64 2.63
C TYR A 61 5.16 -4.03 1.86
N ALA A 62 4.62 -4.76 0.89
CA ALA A 62 3.35 -4.40 0.28
C ALA A 62 2.22 -4.71 1.27
N MET A 63 1.34 -3.74 1.50
CA MET A 63 0.22 -3.89 2.42
C MET A 63 -1.10 -3.46 1.82
N THR A 64 -2.19 -3.99 2.38
CA THR A 64 -3.55 -3.59 2.05
C THR A 64 -4.42 -3.42 3.28
N PHE A 65 -5.40 -2.52 3.19
CA PHE A 65 -6.54 -2.45 4.10
C PHE A 65 -7.74 -1.84 3.38
N CYS A 66 -8.92 -1.95 3.99
CA CYS A 66 -10.13 -1.27 3.54
C CYS A 66 -10.35 0.01 4.36
N PHE A 67 -10.77 1.10 3.72
CA PHE A 67 -11.02 2.38 4.35
C PHE A 67 -12.44 2.87 4.04
N ASP A 68 -13.17 3.28 5.07
CA ASP A 68 -14.46 3.93 4.94
C ASP A 68 -14.26 5.46 4.88
N PRO A 69 -14.48 6.09 3.70
CA PRO A 69 -14.27 7.52 3.55
C PRO A 69 -15.26 8.36 4.35
N PHE A 70 -16.39 7.82 4.83
CA PHE A 70 -17.40 8.55 5.60
C PHE A 70 -17.08 8.54 7.09
N SER A 71 -16.82 7.37 7.67
CA SER A 71 -16.47 7.27 9.09
C SER A 71 -14.99 7.53 9.39
N LEU A 72 -14.13 7.58 8.35
CA LEU A 72 -12.67 7.67 8.45
C LEU A 72 -12.02 6.50 9.20
N LYS A 73 -12.71 5.35 9.27
CA LYS A 73 -12.21 4.13 9.88
C LYS A 73 -11.60 3.20 8.83
N ARG A 74 -10.67 2.36 9.27
CA ARG A 74 -10.08 1.29 8.47
C ARG A 74 -10.33 -0.09 9.05
N SER A 75 -10.19 -1.10 8.21
CA SER A 75 -9.97 -2.48 8.65
C SER A 75 -8.54 -2.67 9.16
N ASP A 76 -8.27 -3.87 9.69
CA ASP A 76 -6.90 -4.30 9.95
C ASP A 76 -6.05 -4.27 8.68
N MET A 77 -4.80 -3.88 8.83
CA MET A 77 -3.80 -3.89 7.77
C MET A 77 -3.25 -5.30 7.61
N LYS A 78 -3.05 -5.71 6.36
CA LYS A 78 -2.46 -7.02 6.02
C LYS A 78 -1.25 -6.81 5.14
N ILE A 79 -0.13 -7.44 5.48
CA ILE A 79 1.00 -7.60 4.58
C ILE A 79 0.59 -8.63 3.52
N ILE A 80 0.80 -8.28 2.24
CA ILE A 80 0.39 -9.11 1.10
C ILE A 80 1.57 -9.59 0.23
N ALA A 81 2.74 -8.98 0.39
CA ALA A 81 4.00 -9.44 -0.21
C ALA A 81 5.21 -8.81 0.49
N GLU A 82 6.34 -9.50 0.44
CA GLU A 82 7.66 -9.07 0.90
C GLU A 82 8.73 -9.30 -0.17
N LYS A 83 9.97 -8.84 0.08
CA LYS A 83 11.04 -8.94 -0.92
C LYS A 83 11.35 -10.40 -1.32
N ASP A 84 11.32 -11.30 -0.35
CA ASP A 84 11.71 -12.70 -0.55
C ASP A 84 10.71 -13.48 -1.45
N ASP A 85 9.48 -12.99 -1.61
CA ASP A 85 8.49 -13.56 -2.55
C ASP A 85 8.93 -13.46 -4.03
N PHE A 86 9.93 -12.62 -4.34
CA PHE A 86 10.38 -12.32 -5.71
C PHE A 86 11.74 -12.95 -6.06
N GLY A 87 12.31 -13.77 -5.17
CA GLY A 87 13.60 -14.43 -5.38
C GLY A 87 14.80 -13.49 -5.35
N GLU A 88 15.95 -13.96 -5.83
CA GLU A 88 17.17 -13.15 -5.91
C GLU A 88 16.97 -11.94 -6.85
N SER A 89 17.45 -10.77 -6.46
CA SER A 89 17.43 -9.56 -7.28
C SER A 89 18.63 -8.67 -6.97
N GLU A 90 19.00 -7.82 -7.93
CA GLU A 90 19.97 -6.76 -7.67
C GLU A 90 19.39 -5.73 -6.70
N TYR A 91 20.28 -4.97 -6.05
CA TYR A 91 19.89 -3.89 -5.15
C TYR A 91 20.72 -2.64 -5.39
N LYS A 92 20.06 -1.48 -5.32
CA LYS A 92 20.71 -0.20 -5.60
C LYS A 92 21.78 0.18 -4.56
N ARG A 93 21.55 -0.19 -3.29
CA ARG A 93 22.45 -0.01 -2.14
C ARG A 93 22.15 -1.06 -1.07
N GLU A 94 23.14 -1.35 -0.23
CA GLU A 94 23.03 -2.38 0.82
C GLU A 94 21.85 -2.16 1.78
N ASP A 95 21.52 -0.91 2.10
CA ASP A 95 20.40 -0.59 2.99
C ASP A 95 19.01 -0.80 2.36
N LEU A 96 18.95 -1.07 1.05
CA LEU A 96 17.73 -1.25 0.28
C LEU A 96 17.51 -2.70 -0.17
N LYS A 97 18.32 -3.64 0.32
CA LYS A 97 18.27 -5.05 -0.09
C LYS A 97 16.99 -5.79 0.30
N ASP A 98 16.19 -5.20 1.18
CA ASP A 98 14.91 -5.73 1.66
C ASP A 98 13.76 -4.72 1.47
N VAL A 99 13.74 -4.09 0.29
CA VAL A 99 12.74 -3.08 -0.05
C VAL A 99 11.81 -3.60 -1.14
N LEU A 100 10.54 -3.78 -0.78
CA LEU A 100 9.44 -3.99 -1.74
C LEU A 100 8.50 -2.78 -1.74
N PHE A 101 8.51 -2.02 -2.83
CA PHE A 101 7.67 -0.83 -2.98
C PHE A 101 6.52 -1.06 -3.95
N SER A 102 5.28 -1.03 -3.48
CA SER A 102 4.08 -1.28 -4.29
C SER A 102 3.95 -0.28 -5.44
N GLY A 103 3.88 -0.78 -6.68
CA GLY A 103 3.65 0.01 -7.90
C GLY A 103 2.17 0.11 -8.27
N GLY A 104 1.42 -0.98 -8.12
CA GLY A 104 -0.02 -1.01 -8.37
C GLY A 104 -0.62 -2.41 -8.43
N LEU A 105 -1.95 -2.50 -8.50
CA LEU A 105 -2.70 -3.74 -8.51
C LEU A 105 -3.71 -3.77 -9.67
N ILE A 106 -3.71 -4.87 -10.43
CA ILE A 106 -4.74 -5.17 -11.43
C ILE A 106 -5.56 -6.36 -10.94
N ARG A 107 -6.83 -6.12 -10.61
CA ARG A 107 -7.78 -7.14 -10.16
C ARG A 107 -8.34 -7.92 -11.36
N HIS A 108 -8.40 -9.24 -11.26
CA HIS A 108 -8.86 -10.15 -12.32
C HIS A 108 -10.19 -10.81 -11.96
N LYS A 109 -10.98 -11.20 -12.97
CA LYS A 109 -12.31 -11.82 -12.79
C LYS A 109 -12.27 -13.19 -12.08
N ASN A 110 -11.13 -13.86 -12.08
CA ASN A 110 -10.92 -15.18 -11.47
C ASN A 110 -10.50 -15.10 -9.99
N LYS A 111 -10.83 -14.01 -9.28
CA LYS A 111 -10.48 -13.78 -7.85
C LYS A 111 -8.98 -13.69 -7.56
N THR A 112 -8.17 -13.39 -8.57
CA THR A 112 -6.74 -13.11 -8.42
C THR A 112 -6.44 -11.65 -8.77
N ALA A 113 -5.25 -11.19 -8.45
CA ALA A 113 -4.75 -9.89 -8.88
C ALA A 113 -3.27 -9.96 -9.26
N SER A 114 -2.87 -9.13 -10.22
CA SER A 114 -1.45 -8.88 -10.52
C SER A 114 -0.97 -7.69 -9.70
N LEU A 115 -0.06 -7.96 -8.76
CA LEU A 115 0.62 -6.97 -7.94
C LEU A 115 1.95 -6.58 -8.61
N TYR A 116 2.06 -5.33 -9.01
CA TYR A 116 3.29 -4.75 -9.54
C TYR A 116 4.10 -4.13 -8.42
N THR A 117 5.40 -4.39 -8.38
CA THR A 117 6.30 -3.94 -7.31
C THR A 117 7.61 -3.41 -7.89
N GLY A 118 8.15 -2.37 -7.25
CA GLY A 118 9.57 -2.06 -7.30
C GLY A 118 10.30 -2.91 -6.28
N VAL A 119 11.40 -3.53 -6.71
CA VAL A 119 12.21 -4.44 -5.91
C VAL A 119 13.60 -3.84 -5.74
N ASN A 120 13.99 -3.62 -4.47
CA ASN A 120 15.31 -3.12 -4.06
C ASN A 120 15.78 -1.83 -4.76
N ASP A 121 14.83 -0.97 -5.15
CA ASP A 121 15.05 0.24 -5.95
C ASP A 121 15.84 0.01 -7.26
N CYS A 122 15.83 -1.22 -7.77
CA CYS A 122 16.63 -1.62 -8.93
C CYS A 122 15.78 -2.22 -10.04
N GLU A 123 14.76 -3.01 -9.68
CA GLU A 123 13.98 -3.81 -10.63
C GLU A 123 12.48 -3.57 -10.48
N GLY A 124 11.72 -3.89 -11.53
CA GLY A 124 10.26 -3.93 -11.50
C GLY A 124 9.77 -5.36 -11.70
N HIS A 125 8.92 -5.83 -10.80
CA HIS A 125 8.41 -7.20 -10.78
C HIS A 125 6.88 -7.24 -10.78
N VAL A 126 6.33 -8.41 -11.08
CA VAL A 126 4.90 -8.69 -10.97
C VAL A 126 4.66 -10.05 -10.31
N ALA A 127 3.79 -10.08 -9.30
CA ALA A 127 3.33 -11.29 -8.65
C ALA A 127 1.83 -11.52 -8.93
N LEU A 128 1.44 -12.78 -9.10
CA LEU A 128 0.03 -13.18 -9.13
C LEU A 128 -0.39 -13.59 -7.71
N ILE A 129 -1.31 -12.83 -7.11
CA ILE A 129 -1.81 -13.05 -5.75
C ILE A 129 -3.32 -13.30 -5.78
N LYS A 130 -3.89 -13.75 -4.65
CA LYS A 130 -5.34 -13.66 -4.45
C LYS A 130 -5.72 -12.19 -4.38
N ASP A 131 -6.86 -11.81 -4.95
CA ASP A 131 -7.29 -10.41 -4.91
C ASP A 131 -7.60 -10.01 -3.45
N PRO A 132 -6.83 -9.06 -2.87
CA PRO A 132 -6.86 -8.75 -1.45
C PRO A 132 -8.11 -7.99 -1.03
N PHE A 133 -8.93 -7.51 -1.97
CA PHE A 133 -10.10 -6.70 -1.65
C PHE A 133 -11.43 -7.46 -1.74
N LEU A 134 -11.45 -8.71 -2.23
CA LEU A 134 -12.71 -9.47 -2.31
C LEU A 134 -13.40 -9.62 -0.96
N GLU A 135 -12.64 -9.83 0.11
CA GLU A 135 -13.19 -10.03 1.45
C GLU A 135 -14.03 -8.85 1.98
N TYR A 136 -13.90 -7.67 1.37
CA TYR A 136 -14.69 -6.49 1.74
C TYR A 136 -15.91 -6.29 0.83
N GLU A 137 -16.00 -7.03 -0.28
CA GLU A 137 -17.06 -6.92 -1.28
C GLU A 137 -17.96 -8.17 -1.34
N GLU A 138 -17.52 -9.28 -0.77
CA GLU A 138 -18.31 -10.49 -0.59
C GLU A 138 -19.22 -10.33 0.66
N GLU A 139 -20.55 -10.41 0.47
CA GLU A 139 -21.54 -10.57 1.55
C GLU A 139 -21.52 -11.98 2.14
#